data_AF-A0A2E0WMS9-F1
#
_entry.id   AF-A0A2E0WMS9-F1
#
_cell.length_a   1.000
_cell.length_b   1.000
_cell.length_c   1.000
_cell.angle_alpha   90.00
_cell.angle_beta   90.00
_cell.angle_gamma   90.00
#
_symmetry.space_group_name_H-M   'P 1'
#
loop_
_entity.id
_entity.type
_entity.pdbx_description
1 polymer ?
#
loop_
_entity_poly.entity_id
_entity_poly.type
_entity_poly.pdbx_seq_one_letter_code
_entity_poly.pdbx_strand_id
1 'polypeptide(L)' 'GTASGADIPIEQRPEEEVLGAGGRRIAASGAGAWNPAFDITPAELVDVIVTEAGVVERPDRDKLAALMARAAA' A
#
# COMPACT_ATOMS: atom_id res chain seq x y z
N GLY A 1 -15.57 4.45 -6.31
CA GLY A 1 -14.36 4.64 -5.50
C GLY A 1 -14.30 3.54 -4.45
N THR A 2 -13.11 3.23 -3.95
CA THR A 2 -12.87 2.23 -2.91
C THR A 2 -13.43 2.73 -1.57
N ALA A 3 -14.30 1.93 -0.93
CA ALA A 3 -14.98 2.34 0.30
C ALA A 3 -14.07 2.19 1.53
N SER A 4 -13.29 1.12 1.58
CA SER A 4 -12.36 0.79 2.66
C SER A 4 -11.05 0.19 2.14
N GLY A 5 -10.03 0.06 3.00
CA GLY A 5 -8.79 -0.61 2.65
C GLY A 5 -9.00 -2.09 2.25
N ALA A 6 -10.04 -2.75 2.75
CA ALA A 6 -10.35 -4.15 2.43
C ALA A 6 -10.82 -4.35 0.97
N ASP A 7 -11.26 -3.28 0.30
CA ASP A 7 -11.70 -3.33 -1.09
C ASP A 7 -10.55 -3.07 -2.08
N ILE A 8 -9.33 -2.84 -1.59
CA ILE A 8 -8.14 -2.64 -2.43
C ILE A 8 -7.58 -4.02 -2.83
N PRO A 9 -7.58 -4.37 -4.13
CA PRO A 9 -7.03 -5.64 -4.58
C PRO A 9 -5.53 -5.69 -4.35
N ILE A 10 -5.04 -6.77 -3.72
CA ILE A 10 -3.62 -7.01 -3.49
C ILE A 10 -3.05 -7.84 -4.64
N GLU A 11 -2.12 -7.27 -5.39
CA GLU A 11 -1.38 -7.96 -6.45
C GLU A 11 -0.58 -9.14 -5.88
N GLN A 12 -0.71 -10.32 -6.50
CA GLN A 12 0.12 -11.49 -6.21
C GLN A 12 1.19 -11.59 -7.29
N ARG A 13 2.46 -11.50 -6.90
CA ARG A 13 3.61 -11.54 -7.82
C ARG A 13 4.20 -12.95 -7.92
N PRO A 14 5.01 -13.23 -8.95
CA PRO A 14 5.65 -14.53 -9.11
C PRO A 14 6.48 -14.90 -7.88
N GLU A 15 6.44 -16.17 -7.46
CA GLU A 15 7.16 -16.64 -6.28
C GLU A 15 8.69 -16.61 -6.47
N GLU A 16 9.17 -16.59 -7.71
CA GLU A 16 10.58 -16.54 -8.07
C GLU A 16 11.31 -15.31 -7.53
N GLU A 17 10.60 -14.20 -7.32
CA GLU A 17 11.15 -12.98 -6.71
C GLU A 17 11.53 -13.18 -5.24
N VAL A 18 10.86 -14.10 -4.55
CA VAL A 18 11.16 -14.48 -3.16
C VAL A 18 12.14 -15.66 -3.12
N LEU A 19 11.99 -16.62 -4.04
CA LEU A 19 12.81 -17.84 -4.07
C LEU A 19 14.24 -17.61 -4.60
N GLY A 20 14.48 -16.49 -5.28
CA GLY A 20 15.76 -16.14 -5.89
C GLY A 20 16.16 -14.68 -5.72
N ALA A 21 17.45 -14.41 -5.86
CA ALA A 21 18.02 -13.06 -5.87
C ALA A 21 19.18 -12.99 -6.88
N GLY A 22 19.26 -11.90 -7.64
CA GLY A 22 20.34 -11.71 -8.63
C GLY A 22 20.40 -12.80 -9.71
N GLY A 23 19.26 -13.35 -10.12
CA GLY A 23 19.18 -14.42 -11.12
C GLY A 23 19.59 -15.81 -10.62
N ARG A 24 19.81 -15.99 -9.31
CA ARG A 24 20.17 -17.27 -8.70
C ARG A 24 19.13 -17.67 -7.64
N ARG A 25 18.76 -18.95 -7.60
CA ARG A 25 17.89 -19.48 -6.54
C ARG A 25 18.64 -19.47 -5.20
N ILE A 26 17.99 -18.98 -4.15
CA ILE A 26 18.53 -18.92 -2.79
C ILE A 26 17.72 -19.79 -1.82
N ALA A 27 16.44 -20.04 -2.11
CA ALA A 27 15.58 -20.89 -1.31
C ALA A 27 15.89 -22.38 -1.50
N ALA A 28 15.58 -23.18 -0.48
CA ALA A 28 15.73 -24.64 -0.52
C ALA A 28 14.96 -25.25 -1.71
N SER A 29 15.47 -26.39 -2.20
CA SER A 29 14.79 -27.16 -3.24
C SER A 29 13.41 -27.60 -2.73
N GLY A 30 12.38 -27.40 -3.54
CA GLY A 30 10.99 -27.73 -3.19
C GLY A 30 10.24 -26.69 -2.34
N ALA A 31 10.90 -25.61 -1.87
CA ALA A 31 10.20 -24.51 -1.23
C ALA A 31 9.37 -23.70 -2.26
N GLY A 32 8.13 -23.35 -1.91
CA GLY A 32 7.30 -22.36 -2.61
C GLY A 32 7.23 -21.04 -1.82
N ALA A 33 6.60 -20.00 -2.39
CA ALA A 33 6.45 -18.72 -1.70
C ALA A 33 5.05 -18.10 -1.86
N TRP A 34 4.67 -17.28 -0.87
CA TRP A 34 3.54 -16.37 -0.95
C TRP A 34 4.09 -14.95 -1.13
N ASN A 35 3.74 -14.27 -2.22
CA ASN A 35 4.35 -13.00 -2.62
C ASN A 35 3.30 -11.92 -2.92
N PRO A 36 2.54 -11.45 -1.91
CA PRO A 36 1.71 -10.26 -2.06
C PRO A 36 2.61 -9.02 -2.23
N ALA A 37 2.37 -8.22 -3.27
CA ALA A 37 3.21 -7.05 -3.57
C ALA A 37 2.93 -5.85 -2.65
N PHE A 38 1.75 -5.82 -2.02
CA PHE A 38 1.27 -4.72 -1.20
C PHE A 38 0.57 -5.24 0.05
N ASP A 39 0.46 -4.38 1.05
CA ASP A 39 -0.42 -4.55 2.21
C ASP A 39 -1.24 -3.28 2.45
N ILE A 40 -2.11 -3.32 3.46
CA ILE A 40 -2.95 -2.19 3.85
C ILE A 40 -2.52 -1.72 5.23
N THR A 41 -2.15 -0.45 5.32
CA THR A 41 -1.97 0.24 6.61
C THR A 41 -3.28 0.97 6.98
N PRO A 42 -3.97 0.57 8.05
CA PRO A 42 -5.14 1.31 8.56
C PRO A 42 -4.82 2.77 8.87
N ALA A 43 -5.78 3.66 8.63
CA ALA A 43 -5.58 5.10 8.79
C ALA A 43 -5.24 5.50 10.23
N GLU A 44 -5.73 4.76 11.24
CA GLU A 44 -5.40 5.01 12.64
C GLU A 44 -3.92 4.77 12.98
N LEU A 45 -3.16 4.08 12.13
CA LEU A 45 -1.72 3.86 12.28
C LEU A 45 -0.86 4.91 11.56
N VAL A 46 -1.48 5.86 10.86
CA VAL A 46 -0.79 6.91 10.11
C VAL A 46 -0.91 8.23 10.86
N ASP A 47 0.22 8.83 11.24
CA ASP A 47 0.21 10.15 11.87
C ASP A 47 -0.12 11.26 10.88
N VAL A 48 0.42 11.18 9.66
CA VAL A 48 0.35 12.26 8.67
C VAL A 48 0.31 11.73 7.23
N ILE A 49 -0.55 12.30 6.39
CA ILE A 49 -0.47 12.18 4.93
C ILE A 49 -0.02 13.51 4.34
N VAL A 50 1.06 13.48 3.54
CA VAL A 50 1.62 14.64 2.85
C VAL A 50 1.24 14.60 1.37
N THR A 51 0.72 15.70 0.85
CA THR A 51 0.36 15.86 -0.57
C THR A 51 0.87 17.21 -1.09
N GLU A 52 0.78 17.43 -2.41
CA GLU A 52 1.06 18.70 -3.06
C GLU A 52 0.13 19.84 -2.60
N ALA A 53 -1.05 19.49 -2.08
CA ALA A 53 -2.02 20.43 -1.52
C ALA A 53 -1.74 20.82 -0.06
N GLY A 54 -0.82 20.12 0.61
CA GLY A 54 -0.45 20.34 2.00
C GLY A 54 -0.45 19.04 2.82
N VAL A 55 -0.77 19.16 4.10
CA VAL A 55 -0.59 18.07 5.08
C VAL A 55 -1.91 17.76 5.79
N VAL A 56 -2.21 16.48 6.00
CA VAL A 56 -3.33 15.99 6.82
C VAL A 56 -2.81 15.20 8.00
N GLU A 57 -2.93 15.74 9.22
CA GLU A 57 -2.62 15.04 10.47
C GLU A 57 -3.80 14.20 10.95
N ARG A 58 -3.51 13.00 11.49
CA ARG A 58 -4.48 11.97 11.92
C ARG A 58 -5.55 11.79 10.84
N PRO A 59 -5.17 11.27 9.67
CA PRO A 59 -5.97 11.35 8.45
C PRO A 59 -7.27 10.58 8.59
N ASP A 60 -8.34 11.20 8.10
CA ASP A 60 -9.63 10.56 7.88
C ASP A 60 -10.18 11.01 6.51
N ARG A 61 -11.29 10.40 6.10
CA ARG A 61 -11.93 10.66 4.81
C ARG A 61 -12.33 12.12 4.63
N ASP A 62 -12.84 12.75 5.68
CA ASP A 62 -13.43 14.09 5.60
C ASP A 62 -12.34 15.17 5.50
N LYS A 63 -11.27 15.03 6.29
CA LYS A 63 -10.10 15.93 6.24
C LYS A 63 -9.41 15.87 4.87
N LEU A 64 -9.24 14.66 4.32
CA LEU A 64 -8.68 14.47 2.98
C LEU A 64 -9.58 15.11 1.92
N ALA A 65 -10.89 14.88 1.97
CA ALA A 65 -11.83 15.48 1.03
C ALA A 65 -11.82 17.02 1.10
N ALA A 66 -11.78 17.59 2.31
CA ALA A 66 -11.71 19.04 2.53
C ALA A 66 -10.41 19.64 1.98
N LEU A 67 -9.26 18.99 2.19
CA LEU A 67 -7.98 19.44 1.64
C LEU A 67 -8.01 19.46 0.10
N MET A 68 -8.51 18.39 -0.52
CA MET A 68 -8.57 18.28 -1.98
C MET A 68 -9.55 19.27 -2.60
N ALA A 69 -10.70 19.54 -1.96
CA ALA A 69 -11.63 20.55 -2.41
C ALA A 69 -11.02 21.97 -2.36
N ARG A 70 -10.22 22.27 -1.33
CA ARG A 70 -9.50 23.56 -1.23
C ARG A 70 -8.44 23.71 -2.33
N ALA A 71 -7.76 22.62 -2.69
CA ALA A 71 -6.71 22.64 -3.71
C ALA A 71 -7.25 22.80 -5.14
N ALA A 72 -8.49 22.35 -5.38
CA ALA A 72 -9.16 22.42 -6.68
C ALA A 72 -9.88 23.76 -6.94
N ALA A 73 -9.91 24.66 -5.96
CA ALA A 73 -10.51 26.00 -6.04
C ALA A 73 -9.45 27.06 -6.40
#